data_AF-A0A976RT60-F1
#
_entry.id   AF-A0A976RT60-F1
#
_cell.length_a   1.000
_cell.length_b   1.000
_cell.length_c   1.000
_cell.angle_alpha   90.00
_cell.angle_beta   90.00
_cell.angle_gamma   90.00
#
_symmetry.space_group_name_H-M   'P 1'
#
loop_
_entity.id
_entity.type
_entity.pdbx_description
1 polymer ?
#
loop_
_entity_poly.entity_id
_entity_poly.type
_entity_poly.pdbx_seq_one_letter_code
_entity_poly.pdbx_strand_id
1 'polypeptide(L)'
;MNTTSANADTTSTTQTQSKQTESQDGNTKSTTVTKTVKKSNAGTSVDTTKDSTYNQAYNATKKLYQTRYHFYKQLNNVGKVASAKGDYGKSFKLTRIAKTNKDTYVKTARGWISSNAFNQYVKEQGSMNEKMKVTNASTAVYSAPAATKNAQKLGTASSLGLTDQWLNVNYRKYTNTKEGYFRVTKDGQNYYINGRDMEFNLSGLNSHNAKIEKAIKVGEALVGKSPYSWGGGRTAASIAARRFDCSSFIHYIYAKAGVNLGSVTATTYTLAKEGRAVNYKNMKRGDIFFFNDKKEGAFCHVGIYLGRGLFLNDSPSTDTHGVGISSLSDPHWARRFNHVVRRVV
;
A
#
# COMPACT_ATOMS: atom_id res chain seq x y z
N MET A 1 -35.18 11.82 -47.65
CA MET A 1 -34.38 10.58 -47.67
C MET A 1 -33.45 10.59 -46.47
N ASN A 2 -33.56 9.53 -45.65
CA ASN A 2 -32.78 9.09 -44.48
C ASN A 2 -31.65 9.97 -43.91
N THR A 3 -31.74 10.28 -42.61
CA THR A 3 -30.71 9.87 -41.63
C THR A 3 -31.35 9.60 -40.26
N THR A 4 -30.74 8.65 -39.55
CA THR A 4 -31.29 7.70 -38.59
C THR A 4 -31.37 8.26 -37.16
N SER A 5 -32.48 8.05 -36.44
CA SER A 5 -32.53 8.22 -34.99
C SER A 5 -31.89 7.00 -34.31
N ALA A 6 -30.80 7.22 -33.57
CA ALA A 6 -30.22 6.17 -32.73
C ALA A 6 -30.97 6.15 -31.38
N ASN A 7 -31.79 5.12 -31.19
CA ASN A 7 -32.41 4.78 -29.91
C ASN A 7 -31.32 4.52 -28.85
N ALA A 8 -31.47 5.14 -27.68
CA ALA A 8 -30.69 4.78 -26.50
C ALA A 8 -31.10 3.39 -26.03
N ASP A 9 -30.24 2.41 -26.23
CA ASP A 9 -30.46 1.03 -25.81
C ASP A 9 -30.37 0.92 -24.27
N THR A 10 -31.51 0.87 -23.59
CA THR A 10 -31.60 0.63 -22.16
C THR A 10 -31.64 -0.86 -21.89
N THR A 11 -30.50 -1.47 -21.56
CA THR A 11 -30.48 -2.84 -21.05
C THR A 11 -30.92 -2.87 -19.58
N SER A 12 -32.13 -3.38 -19.31
CA SER A 12 -32.58 -3.70 -17.95
C SER A 12 -32.16 -5.11 -17.59
N THR A 13 -31.45 -5.30 -16.48
CA THR A 13 -31.19 -6.63 -15.92
C THR A 13 -32.05 -6.83 -14.68
N THR A 14 -32.97 -7.80 -14.73
CA THR A 14 -33.81 -8.19 -13.59
C THR A 14 -33.02 -9.16 -12.73
N GLN A 15 -32.73 -8.79 -11.48
CA GLN A 15 -32.23 -9.74 -10.48
C GLN A 15 -33.37 -10.08 -9.52
N THR A 16 -33.76 -11.36 -9.53
CA THR A 16 -34.73 -11.92 -8.59
C THR A 16 -33.98 -12.48 -7.39
N GLN A 17 -34.25 -11.97 -6.19
CA GLN A 17 -33.82 -12.60 -4.93
C GLN A 17 -35.07 -13.04 -4.17
N SER A 18 -35.22 -14.34 -3.99
CA SER A 18 -36.17 -14.92 -3.03
C SER A 18 -35.52 -14.91 -1.64
N LYS A 19 -36.24 -14.38 -0.64
CA LYS A 19 -35.85 -14.48 0.76
C LYS A 19 -36.91 -15.31 1.46
N GLN A 20 -36.54 -16.52 1.92
CA GLN A 20 -37.38 -17.29 2.84
C GLN A 20 -37.11 -16.80 4.27
N THR A 21 -38.18 -16.59 5.03
CA THR A 21 -38.13 -16.31 6.47
C THR A 21 -38.96 -17.40 7.12
N GLU A 22 -38.37 -18.18 8.02
CA GLU A 22 -39.07 -19.20 8.80
C GLU A 22 -39.90 -18.53 9.90
N SER A 23 -41.17 -18.94 10.03
CA SER A 23 -42.02 -18.66 11.19
C SER A 23 -42.60 -19.98 11.71
N GLN A 24 -42.67 -20.13 13.04
CA GLN A 24 -42.92 -21.41 13.73
C GLN A 24 -44.34 -22.01 13.60
N ASP A 25 -45.29 -21.39 12.91
CA ASP A 25 -46.63 -21.97 12.71
C ASP A 25 -46.91 -22.18 11.23
N GLY A 26 -46.46 -23.33 10.70
CA GLY A 26 -47.05 -24.13 9.60
C GLY A 26 -47.56 -23.51 8.28
N ASN A 27 -47.46 -22.19 8.05
CA ASN A 27 -48.08 -21.53 6.90
C ASN A 27 -47.08 -20.58 6.22
N THR A 28 -46.37 -21.11 5.22
CA THR A 28 -45.32 -20.39 4.49
C THR A 28 -45.90 -19.42 3.47
N LYS A 29 -45.92 -18.10 3.77
CA LYS A 29 -46.18 -17.06 2.75
C LYS A 29 -44.88 -16.65 2.06
N SER A 30 -44.72 -17.06 0.79
CA SER A 30 -43.66 -16.56 -0.08
C SER A 30 -44.01 -15.14 -0.57
N THR A 31 -43.16 -14.16 -0.29
CA THR A 31 -43.33 -12.79 -0.81
C THR A 31 -42.22 -12.51 -1.83
N THR A 32 -42.58 -12.41 -3.10
CA THR A 32 -41.65 -12.05 -4.19
C THR A 32 -41.45 -10.54 -4.19
N VAL A 33 -40.25 -10.07 -3.84
CA VAL A 33 -39.88 -8.64 -3.99
C VAL A 33 -39.10 -8.48 -5.30
N THR A 34 -39.77 -8.02 -6.35
CA THR A 34 -39.12 -7.67 -7.62
C THR A 34 -38.51 -6.28 -7.49
N LYS A 35 -37.17 -6.18 -7.44
CA LYS A 35 -36.46 -4.90 -7.48
C LYS A 35 -35.92 -4.64 -8.88
N THR A 36 -36.58 -3.76 -9.63
CA THR A 36 -36.07 -3.27 -10.91
C THR A 36 -34.93 -2.29 -10.64
N VAL A 37 -33.68 -2.73 -10.76
CA VAL A 37 -32.52 -1.83 -10.68
C VAL A 37 -32.28 -1.22 -12.05
N LYS A 38 -32.73 0.03 -12.25
CA LYS A 38 -32.25 0.84 -13.37
C LYS A 38 -30.78 1.16 -13.12
N LYS A 39 -29.87 0.47 -13.81
CA LYS A 39 -28.45 0.84 -13.85
C LYS A 39 -28.32 2.06 -14.76
N SER A 40 -28.49 3.25 -14.21
CA SER A 40 -28.11 4.47 -14.94
C SER A 40 -26.59 4.47 -15.09
N ASN A 41 -26.10 4.21 -16.31
CA ASN A 41 -24.80 4.72 -16.73
C ASN A 41 -24.94 6.25 -16.80
N ALA A 42 -24.91 6.91 -15.65
CA ALA A 42 -24.72 8.34 -15.56
C ALA A 42 -23.25 8.61 -15.91
N GLY A 43 -22.96 8.60 -17.21
CA GLY A 43 -21.83 9.36 -17.73
C GLY A 43 -22.02 10.78 -17.23
N THR A 44 -21.13 11.26 -16.36
CA THR A 44 -21.09 12.69 -16.03
C THR A 44 -20.71 13.44 -17.30
N SER A 45 -21.70 13.80 -18.11
CA SER A 45 -21.59 14.97 -18.97
C SER A 45 -21.36 16.16 -18.05
N VAL A 46 -20.33 16.93 -18.36
CA VAL A 46 -20.12 18.23 -17.71
C VAL A 46 -21.20 19.14 -18.27
N ASP A 47 -22.16 19.51 -17.44
CA ASP A 47 -23.13 20.56 -17.79
C ASP A 47 -22.37 21.89 -17.90
N THR A 48 -22.12 22.32 -19.13
CA THR A 48 -21.35 23.52 -19.45
C THR A 48 -22.11 24.82 -19.18
N THR A 49 -23.34 24.74 -18.68
CA THR A 49 -24.20 25.93 -18.50
C THR A 49 -24.21 26.48 -17.07
N LYS A 50 -23.53 25.83 -16.10
CA LYS A 50 -23.58 26.22 -14.68
C LYS A 50 -22.24 26.34 -13.91
N ASP A 51 -21.08 26.14 -14.53
CA ASP A 51 -19.79 26.21 -13.81
C ASP A 51 -18.89 27.32 -14.40
N SER A 52 -18.85 28.47 -13.73
CA SER A 52 -18.25 29.74 -14.19
C SER A 52 -16.72 29.74 -14.35
N THR A 53 -16.07 28.57 -14.35
CA THR A 53 -14.60 28.43 -14.47
C THR A 53 -14.13 27.33 -15.42
N TYR A 54 -14.99 26.88 -16.35
CA TYR A 54 -14.59 25.90 -17.36
C TYR A 54 -13.64 26.52 -18.41
N ASN A 55 -12.50 25.84 -18.65
CA ASN A 55 -11.51 26.14 -19.70
C ASN A 55 -10.91 27.57 -19.69
N GLN A 56 -10.74 28.15 -18.50
CA GLN A 56 -10.11 29.45 -18.33
C GLN A 56 -8.62 29.39 -18.68
N ALA A 57 -8.09 30.49 -19.22
CA ALA A 57 -6.66 30.63 -19.45
C ALA A 57 -5.89 30.43 -18.14
N TYR A 58 -4.81 29.68 -18.20
CA TYR A 58 -3.95 29.42 -17.05
C TYR A 58 -2.51 29.37 -17.54
N ASN A 59 -1.61 30.07 -16.87
CA ASN A 59 -0.20 30.15 -17.24
C ASN A 59 0.65 29.76 -16.04
N ALA A 60 0.98 28.48 -15.93
CA ALA A 60 1.85 27.98 -14.88
C ALA A 60 2.72 26.85 -15.41
N THR A 61 3.85 26.61 -14.75
CA THR A 61 4.64 25.40 -14.95
C THR A 61 4.68 24.62 -13.66
N LYS A 62 4.22 23.37 -13.68
CA LYS A 62 4.21 22.51 -12.48
C LYS A 62 4.76 21.13 -12.79
N LYS A 63 5.44 20.55 -11.79
CA LYS A 63 6.01 19.20 -11.88
C LYS A 63 5.03 18.16 -11.37
N LEU A 64 4.93 17.03 -12.07
CA LEU A 64 3.95 15.96 -11.78
C LEU A 64 4.47 15.02 -10.68
N TYR A 65 3.67 14.75 -9.64
CA TYR A 65 4.13 14.02 -8.45
C TYR A 65 3.21 12.87 -7.96
N GLN A 66 1.95 12.75 -8.37
CA GLN A 66 0.99 11.83 -7.73
C GLN A 66 0.59 10.64 -8.62
N THR A 67 0.83 9.42 -8.15
CA THR A 67 0.43 8.16 -8.80
C THR A 67 -1.07 7.92 -8.78
N ARG A 68 -1.87 8.41 -7.83
CA ARG A 68 -3.35 8.23 -7.85
C ARG A 68 -4.04 8.95 -9.02
N TYR A 69 -3.37 9.94 -9.61
CA TYR A 69 -3.87 10.74 -10.73
C TYR A 69 -3.07 10.52 -12.01
N HIS A 70 -2.45 9.34 -12.14
CA HIS A 70 -1.57 8.95 -13.24
C HIS A 70 -2.25 8.78 -14.60
N PHE A 71 -3.41 9.36 -14.82
CA PHE A 71 -4.11 9.28 -16.09
C PHE A 71 -4.52 10.66 -16.54
N TYR A 72 -4.22 10.95 -17.80
CA TYR A 72 -4.84 12.05 -18.51
C TYR A 72 -6.30 11.70 -18.84
N LYS A 73 -7.12 12.74 -18.86
CA LYS A 73 -8.54 12.69 -19.15
C LYS A 73 -8.88 13.61 -20.31
N GLN A 74 -9.98 13.30 -21.00
CA GLN A 74 -10.75 14.26 -21.76
C GLN A 74 -11.87 14.73 -20.83
N LEU A 75 -12.03 16.03 -20.60
CA LEU A 75 -13.10 16.51 -19.70
C LEU A 75 -14.50 16.36 -20.30
N ASN A 76 -14.58 16.26 -21.64
CA ASN A 76 -15.85 16.15 -22.37
C ASN A 76 -16.18 14.69 -22.77
N ASN A 77 -15.29 13.75 -22.45
CA ASN A 77 -15.50 12.34 -22.71
C ASN A 77 -15.03 11.57 -21.49
N VAL A 78 -15.94 10.85 -20.82
CA VAL A 78 -15.79 10.36 -19.44
C VAL A 78 -14.86 9.13 -19.40
N GLY A 79 -13.62 9.27 -19.85
CA GLY A 79 -12.64 8.20 -19.99
C GLY A 79 -11.23 8.62 -19.61
N LYS A 80 -10.44 7.65 -19.12
CA LYS A 80 -8.98 7.76 -19.04
C LYS A 80 -8.46 7.61 -20.47
N VAL A 81 -7.62 8.54 -20.91
CA VAL A 81 -7.22 8.63 -22.33
C VAL A 81 -5.78 8.17 -22.52
N ALA A 82 -4.90 8.54 -21.60
CA ALA A 82 -3.50 8.13 -21.65
C ALA A 82 -2.91 7.97 -20.26
N SER A 83 -2.00 7.02 -20.10
CA SER A 83 -1.20 6.89 -18.89
C SER A 83 -0.21 8.07 -18.78
N ALA A 84 -0.03 8.56 -17.56
CA ALA A 84 1.05 9.45 -17.15
C ALA A 84 2.26 8.65 -16.62
N LYS A 85 2.29 7.33 -16.82
CA LYS A 85 3.47 6.51 -16.56
C LYS A 85 4.62 7.02 -17.45
N GLY A 86 5.73 7.41 -16.84
CA GLY A 86 6.87 8.05 -17.52
C GLY A 86 6.88 9.58 -17.50
N ASP A 87 5.80 10.21 -17.02
CA ASP A 87 5.70 11.67 -16.88
C ASP A 87 6.02 12.14 -15.44
N TYR A 88 6.15 11.22 -14.50
CA TYR A 88 6.47 11.53 -13.11
C TYR A 88 7.79 12.28 -12.96
N GLY A 89 7.76 13.33 -12.16
CA GLY A 89 8.93 14.19 -11.94
C GLY A 89 9.25 15.12 -13.10
N LYS A 90 8.49 15.11 -14.20
CA LYS A 90 8.65 16.08 -15.30
C LYS A 90 7.84 17.35 -15.04
N SER A 91 8.35 18.47 -15.53
CA SER A 91 7.67 19.77 -15.51
C SER A 91 6.74 19.92 -16.71
N PHE A 92 5.53 20.44 -16.48
CA PHE A 92 4.51 20.65 -17.48
C PHE A 92 4.09 22.10 -17.51
N LYS A 93 4.09 22.70 -18.71
CA LYS A 93 3.36 23.94 -18.97
C LYS A 93 1.86 23.62 -18.90
N LEU A 94 1.17 24.34 -18.04
CA LEU A 94 -0.27 24.27 -17.83
C LEU A 94 -0.88 25.47 -18.54
N THR A 95 -1.79 25.22 -19.49
CA THR A 95 -2.31 26.25 -20.41
C THR A 95 -3.76 26.66 -20.14
N ARG A 96 -4.52 25.78 -19.47
CA ARG A 96 -5.92 25.99 -19.11
C ARG A 96 -6.23 25.37 -17.76
N ILE A 97 -7.27 25.87 -17.10
CA ILE A 97 -7.85 25.32 -15.88
C ILE A 97 -9.35 25.11 -16.06
N ALA A 98 -9.89 24.06 -15.47
CA ALA A 98 -11.32 23.77 -15.46
C ALA A 98 -11.68 23.25 -14.06
N LYS A 99 -12.64 23.90 -13.40
CA LYS A 99 -13.22 23.37 -12.16
C LYS A 99 -14.48 22.60 -12.50
N THR A 100 -14.75 21.57 -11.70
CA THR A 100 -15.94 20.74 -11.77
C THR A 100 -16.38 20.45 -10.33
N ASN A 101 -17.60 19.99 -10.17
CA ASN A 101 -18.16 19.56 -8.87
C ASN A 101 -17.31 18.47 -8.18
N LYS A 102 -16.50 17.72 -8.94
CA LYS A 102 -15.70 16.58 -8.44
C LYS A 102 -14.23 16.93 -8.18
N ASP A 103 -13.63 17.80 -8.99
CA ASP A 103 -12.20 18.14 -8.90
C ASP A 103 -11.85 19.39 -9.74
N THR A 104 -10.66 19.93 -9.55
CA THR A 104 -10.05 20.94 -10.42
C THR A 104 -9.04 20.28 -11.35
N TYR A 105 -9.15 20.53 -12.65
CA TYR A 105 -8.30 19.99 -13.71
C TYR A 105 -7.48 21.09 -14.39
N VAL A 106 -6.29 20.73 -14.85
CA VAL A 106 -5.42 21.61 -15.64
C VAL A 106 -5.01 20.93 -16.93
N LYS A 107 -4.85 21.72 -17.99
CA LYS A 107 -4.51 21.23 -19.33
C LYS A 107 -3.00 21.22 -19.52
N THR A 108 -2.46 20.05 -19.82
CA THR A 108 -1.10 19.86 -20.35
C THR A 108 -1.15 19.59 -21.85
N ALA A 109 0.00 19.52 -22.51
CA ALA A 109 0.10 19.09 -23.91
C ALA A 109 -0.50 17.68 -24.16
N ARG A 110 -0.47 16.79 -23.15
CA ARG A 110 -0.94 15.40 -23.25
C ARG A 110 -2.42 15.23 -22.91
N GLY A 111 -3.04 16.20 -22.25
CA GLY A 111 -4.45 16.08 -21.83
C GLY A 111 -4.78 16.86 -20.57
N TRP A 112 -6.02 16.71 -20.10
CA TRP A 112 -6.41 17.24 -18.80
C TRP A 112 -5.98 16.29 -17.70
N ILE A 113 -5.50 16.81 -16.59
CA ILE A 113 -5.14 16.00 -15.42
C ILE A 113 -5.60 16.75 -14.18
N SER A 114 -5.95 16.00 -13.12
CA SER A 114 -6.33 16.63 -11.85
C SER A 114 -5.18 17.52 -11.37
N SER A 115 -5.50 18.74 -10.96
CA SER A 115 -4.55 19.68 -10.38
C SER A 115 -3.85 19.10 -9.14
N ASN A 116 -4.53 18.20 -8.42
CA ASN A 116 -3.96 17.45 -7.30
C ASN A 116 -2.80 16.53 -7.70
N ALA A 117 -2.63 16.22 -8.99
CA ALA A 117 -1.50 15.45 -9.50
C ALA A 117 -0.16 16.19 -9.34
N PHE A 118 -0.20 17.53 -9.21
CA PHE A 118 0.97 18.40 -9.03
C PHE A 118 1.24 18.74 -7.56
N ASN A 119 0.38 18.32 -6.64
CA ASN A 119 0.60 18.55 -5.22
C ASN A 119 1.61 17.53 -4.70
N GLN A 120 2.71 18.04 -4.14
CA GLN A 120 3.54 17.24 -3.24
C GLN A 120 2.84 17.18 -1.89
N TYR A 121 2.78 15.99 -1.29
CA TYR A 121 2.45 15.91 0.13
C TYR A 121 3.47 15.04 0.84
N VAL A 122 3.66 15.39 2.09
CA VAL A 122 4.34 14.56 3.06
C VAL A 122 3.26 14.01 3.97
N LYS A 123 3.07 12.70 3.95
CA LYS A 123 2.27 12.04 4.97
C LYS A 123 3.21 11.68 6.12
N GLU A 124 3.05 12.37 7.22
CA GLU A 124 3.70 11.98 8.47
C GLU A 124 2.94 10.80 9.06
N GLN A 125 3.65 9.73 9.38
CA GLN A 125 3.08 8.59 10.09
C GLN A 125 3.69 8.56 11.48
N GLY A 126 3.14 9.45 12.32
CA GLY A 126 3.28 9.50 13.77
C GLY A 126 4.69 9.37 14.34
N SER A 127 4.75 9.30 15.66
CA SER A 127 5.99 9.03 16.38
C SER A 127 6.33 7.54 16.35
N MET A 128 7.57 7.24 16.02
CA MET A 128 8.21 5.93 16.20
C MET A 128 9.17 6.00 17.40
N ASN A 129 9.64 4.85 17.86
CA ASN A 129 10.69 4.77 18.87
C ASN A 129 11.60 3.57 18.58
N GLU A 130 12.30 3.63 17.45
CA GLU A 130 13.11 2.51 16.97
C GLU A 130 14.60 2.88 16.93
N LYS A 131 15.44 1.86 17.10
CA LYS A 131 16.88 1.95 16.83
C LYS A 131 17.16 1.34 15.47
N MET A 132 17.73 2.13 14.57
CA MET A 132 18.04 1.70 13.22
C MET A 132 19.46 2.10 12.82
N LYS A 133 20.03 1.37 11.87
CA LYS A 133 21.36 1.65 11.30
C LYS A 133 21.24 1.90 9.81
N VAL A 134 22.10 2.76 9.27
CA VAL A 134 22.19 2.98 7.82
C VAL A 134 23.00 1.83 7.22
N THR A 135 22.48 1.17 6.19
CA THR A 135 23.10 -0.02 5.58
C THR A 135 24.05 0.31 4.43
N ASN A 136 23.97 1.52 3.88
CA ASN A 136 24.79 1.95 2.76
C ASN A 136 25.43 3.32 3.02
N ALA A 137 26.77 3.34 3.01
CA ALA A 137 27.55 4.54 3.28
C ALA A 137 27.32 5.69 2.29
N SER A 138 27.00 5.35 1.05
CA SER A 138 26.76 6.31 -0.03
C SER A 138 25.31 6.81 -0.08
N THR A 139 24.44 6.35 0.81
CA THR A 139 23.04 6.78 0.85
C THR A 139 22.94 8.28 1.01
N ALA A 140 22.18 8.91 0.12
CA ALA A 140 21.93 10.35 0.17
C ALA A 140 21.06 10.71 1.37
N VAL A 141 21.48 11.73 2.10
CA VAL A 141 20.81 12.23 3.30
C VAL A 141 20.24 13.62 3.03
N TYR A 142 19.04 13.89 3.55
CA TYR A 142 18.30 15.11 3.22
C TYR A 142 17.79 15.86 4.46
N SER A 143 17.56 17.16 4.32
CA SER A 143 16.95 18.03 5.35
C SER A 143 15.43 17.81 5.54
N ALA A 144 14.78 17.22 4.53
CA ALA A 144 13.38 16.80 4.49
C ALA A 144 13.27 15.58 3.55
N PRO A 145 12.17 14.80 3.56
CA PRO A 145 11.99 13.72 2.58
C PRO A 145 12.30 14.21 1.16
N ALA A 146 13.06 13.45 0.38
CA ALA A 146 13.48 13.95 -0.92
C ALA A 146 12.26 14.22 -1.81
N ALA A 147 12.41 15.19 -2.73
CA ALA A 147 11.35 15.68 -3.60
C ALA A 147 10.20 16.44 -2.90
N THR A 148 10.36 16.84 -1.64
CA THR A 148 9.48 17.85 -1.02
C THR A 148 9.97 19.27 -1.29
N LYS A 149 9.08 20.26 -1.17
CA LYS A 149 9.42 21.68 -1.25
C LYS A 149 10.51 21.98 -0.22
N ASN A 150 11.62 22.56 -0.67
CA ASN A 150 12.81 22.91 0.13
C ASN A 150 13.68 21.74 0.64
N ALA A 151 13.45 20.50 0.19
CA ALA A 151 14.38 19.41 0.53
C ALA A 151 15.76 19.67 -0.08
N GLN A 152 16.80 19.68 0.76
CA GLN A 152 18.18 19.81 0.35
C GLN A 152 18.91 18.48 0.59
N LYS A 153 19.75 18.07 -0.37
CA LYS A 153 20.70 16.98 -0.15
C LYS A 153 21.84 17.53 0.69
N LEU A 154 22.03 16.97 1.88
CA LEU A 154 23.04 17.42 2.84
C LEU A 154 24.38 16.72 2.64
N GLY A 155 24.37 15.50 2.10
CA GLY A 155 25.56 14.70 1.88
C GLY A 155 25.23 13.22 1.70
N THR A 156 26.22 12.38 1.94
CA THR A 156 26.06 10.93 2.13
C THR A 156 26.02 10.58 3.62
N ALA A 157 25.51 9.39 3.95
CA ALA A 157 25.51 8.88 5.31
C ALA A 157 26.93 8.86 5.91
N SER A 158 27.94 8.46 5.14
CA SER A 158 29.34 8.48 5.57
C SER A 158 29.87 9.89 5.84
N SER A 159 29.61 10.85 4.94
CA SER A 159 30.08 12.24 5.10
C SER A 159 29.49 12.93 6.33
N LEU A 160 28.35 12.43 6.83
CA LEU A 160 27.68 12.92 8.03
C LEU A 160 27.91 12.01 9.26
N GLY A 161 28.75 10.96 9.11
CA GLY A 161 29.09 10.01 10.15
C GLY A 161 27.90 9.21 10.69
N LEU A 162 26.98 8.78 9.83
CA LEU A 162 25.72 8.09 10.19
C LEU A 162 25.77 6.56 10.01
N THR A 163 26.88 6.00 9.51
CA THR A 163 26.94 4.62 8.99
C THR A 163 27.27 3.55 10.01
N ASP A 164 27.79 3.90 11.18
CA ASP A 164 28.37 2.94 12.14
C ASP A 164 27.78 3.03 13.54
N GLN A 165 26.52 3.47 13.63
CA GLN A 165 25.85 3.67 14.90
C GLN A 165 24.35 3.35 14.84
N TRP A 166 23.79 3.02 16.00
CA TRP A 166 22.35 2.87 16.17
C TRP A 166 21.69 4.23 16.39
N LEU A 167 21.06 4.72 15.33
CA LEU A 167 20.35 6.00 15.30
C LEU A 167 18.95 5.86 15.90
N ASN A 168 18.51 6.90 16.60
CA ASN A 168 17.13 7.03 17.03
C ASN A 168 16.26 7.41 15.84
N VAL A 169 15.24 6.60 15.55
CA VAL A 169 14.21 6.88 14.55
C VAL A 169 12.92 7.20 15.26
N ASN A 170 12.47 8.44 15.08
CA ASN A 170 11.29 8.95 15.76
C ASN A 170 10.12 9.27 14.83
N TYR A 171 10.30 9.32 13.51
CA TYR A 171 9.20 9.54 12.57
C TYR A 171 9.43 8.79 11.26
N ARG A 172 8.34 8.29 10.67
CA ARG A 172 8.30 7.86 9.26
C ARG A 172 7.50 8.87 8.45
N LYS A 173 8.06 9.31 7.32
CA LYS A 173 7.42 10.22 6.38
C LYS A 173 7.36 9.59 5.00
N TYR A 174 6.20 9.71 4.35
CA TYR A 174 6.00 9.21 3.00
C TYR A 174 5.73 10.38 2.08
N THR A 175 6.27 10.32 0.86
CA THR A 175 5.87 11.23 -0.21
C THR A 175 5.08 10.46 -1.25
N ASN A 176 4.43 11.17 -2.16
CA ASN A 176 3.79 10.57 -3.33
C ASN A 176 4.73 10.08 -4.43
N THR A 177 6.01 10.46 -4.41
CA THR A 177 6.99 10.07 -5.45
C THR A 177 8.09 9.15 -4.96
N LYS A 178 8.32 9.13 -3.65
CA LYS A 178 9.33 8.31 -2.99
C LYS A 178 8.78 7.87 -1.64
N GLU A 179 8.78 6.57 -1.45
CA GLU A 179 8.23 5.95 -0.25
C GLU A 179 9.28 5.88 0.86
N GLY A 180 8.79 5.91 2.11
CA GLY A 180 9.52 5.55 3.32
C GLY A 180 10.78 6.37 3.59
N TYR A 181 10.67 7.55 4.19
CA TYR A 181 11.81 8.24 4.80
C TYR A 181 11.72 8.14 6.32
N PHE A 182 12.82 7.72 6.95
CA PHE A 182 12.95 7.80 8.40
C PHE A 182 13.63 9.10 8.78
N ARG A 183 13.06 9.77 9.80
CA ARG A 183 13.73 10.88 10.46
C ARG A 183 14.65 10.30 11.54
N VAL A 184 15.94 10.53 11.38
CA VAL A 184 16.96 10.23 12.38
C VAL A 184 17.43 11.53 13.02
N THR A 185 17.75 11.49 14.31
CA THR A 185 18.30 12.64 15.03
C THR A 185 19.71 12.30 15.50
N LYS A 186 20.69 13.17 15.19
CA LYS A 186 22.07 13.10 15.66
C LYS A 186 22.55 14.54 15.95
N ASP A 187 23.19 14.74 17.09
CA ASP A 187 23.75 16.03 17.53
C ASP A 187 22.73 17.19 17.47
N GLY A 188 21.47 16.91 17.83
CA GLY A 188 20.37 17.89 17.78
C GLY A 188 19.84 18.19 16.37
N GLN A 189 20.48 17.68 15.32
CA GLN A 189 20.05 17.84 13.93
C GLN A 189 19.19 16.66 13.45
N ASN A 190 18.16 16.95 12.66
CA ASN A 190 17.31 15.96 12.03
C ASN A 190 17.74 15.70 10.59
N TYR A 191 17.81 14.42 10.23
CA TYR A 191 18.12 13.96 8.88
C TYR A 191 17.03 13.01 8.38
N TYR A 192 16.81 13.01 7.08
CA TYR A 192 15.86 12.10 6.42
C TYR A 192 16.61 11.15 5.48
N ILE A 193 16.44 9.86 5.74
CA ILE A 193 17.11 8.76 5.04
C ILE A 193 16.05 7.84 4.44
N ASN A 194 16.26 7.33 3.22
CA ASN A 194 15.31 6.38 2.63
C ASN A 194 15.33 5.06 3.41
N GLY A 195 14.15 4.54 3.73
CA GLY A 195 13.97 3.35 4.55
C GLY A 195 14.53 2.08 3.93
N ARG A 196 14.71 2.02 2.61
CA ARG A 196 15.39 0.89 1.95
C ARG A 196 16.87 0.75 2.34
N ASP A 197 17.47 1.85 2.79
CA ASP A 197 18.87 1.94 3.20
C ASP A 197 19.00 1.93 4.72
N MET A 198 17.94 1.54 5.43
CA MET A 198 17.88 1.52 6.89
C MET A 198 17.50 0.11 7.35
N GLU A 199 18.17 -0.37 8.39
CA GLU A 199 17.88 -1.65 9.03
C GLU A 199 17.44 -1.47 10.48
N PHE A 200 16.50 -2.31 10.92
CA PHE A 200 16.07 -2.36 12.31
C PHE A 200 17.08 -3.12 13.18
N ASN A 201 17.22 -2.71 14.43
CA ASN A 201 18.00 -3.47 15.41
C ASN A 201 17.27 -4.73 15.85
N LEU A 202 17.76 -5.89 15.41
CA LEU A 202 17.26 -7.21 15.81
C LEU A 202 18.13 -7.89 16.88
N SER A 203 19.18 -7.23 17.37
CA SER A 203 20.11 -7.80 18.35
C SER A 203 19.38 -8.19 19.64
N GLY A 204 19.71 -9.37 20.15
CA GLY A 204 19.08 -9.94 21.35
C GLY A 204 17.70 -10.56 21.13
N LEU A 205 17.14 -10.49 19.92
CA LEU A 205 15.89 -11.17 19.60
C LEU A 205 16.16 -12.63 19.25
N ASN A 206 15.78 -13.54 20.14
CA ASN A 206 15.95 -14.98 19.94
C ASN A 206 14.81 -15.75 20.62
N SER A 207 14.19 -16.68 19.91
CA SER A 207 13.14 -17.57 20.43
C SER A 207 13.69 -18.80 21.17
N HIS A 208 14.98 -19.09 21.01
CA HIS A 208 15.65 -20.33 21.41
C HIS A 208 15.05 -21.60 20.75
N ASN A 209 14.25 -21.42 19.68
CA ASN A 209 13.67 -22.51 18.91
C ASN A 209 14.30 -22.57 17.52
N ALA A 210 14.96 -23.67 17.19
CA ALA A 210 15.69 -23.83 15.94
C ALA A 210 14.80 -23.70 14.68
N LYS A 211 13.53 -24.12 14.74
CA LYS A 211 12.61 -23.99 13.60
C LYS A 211 12.20 -22.53 13.38
N ILE A 212 11.88 -21.81 14.45
CA ILE A 212 11.54 -20.38 14.38
C ILE A 212 12.70 -19.58 13.82
N GLU A 213 13.91 -19.77 14.36
CA GLU A 213 15.09 -19.03 13.88
C GLU A 213 15.47 -19.42 12.45
N LYS A 214 15.29 -20.69 12.04
CA LYS A 214 15.48 -21.11 10.65
C LYS A 214 14.49 -20.42 9.71
N ALA A 215 13.20 -20.34 10.07
CA ALA A 215 12.19 -19.66 9.26
C ALA A 215 12.52 -18.16 9.10
N ILE A 216 12.84 -17.49 10.21
CA ILE A 216 13.20 -16.08 10.21
C ILE A 216 14.47 -15.83 9.38
N LYS A 217 15.52 -16.65 9.55
CA LYS A 217 16.75 -16.55 8.76
C LYS A 217 16.51 -16.70 7.26
N VAL A 218 15.65 -17.63 6.85
CA VAL A 218 15.28 -17.80 5.43
C VAL A 218 14.58 -16.54 4.90
N GLY A 219 13.67 -15.96 5.70
CA GLY A 219 12.97 -14.74 5.30
C GLY A 219 13.87 -13.49 5.29
N GLU A 220 14.75 -13.32 6.29
CA GLU A 220 15.72 -12.23 6.35
C GLU A 220 16.66 -12.23 5.14
N ALA A 221 17.06 -13.41 4.66
CA ALA A 221 17.88 -13.54 3.45
C ALA A 221 17.20 -12.99 2.18
N LEU A 222 15.86 -12.88 2.18
CA LEU A 222 15.05 -12.36 1.08
C LEU A 222 14.72 -10.86 1.21
N VAL A 223 15.03 -10.22 2.35
CA VAL A 223 14.78 -8.80 2.57
C VAL A 223 15.47 -7.96 1.49
N GLY A 224 14.71 -7.08 0.84
CA GLY A 224 15.20 -6.22 -0.24
C GLY A 224 15.49 -6.94 -1.57
N LYS A 225 15.36 -8.28 -1.62
CA LYS A 225 15.68 -9.12 -2.80
C LYS A 225 14.47 -9.80 -3.41
N SER A 226 13.34 -9.83 -2.71
CA SER A 226 12.09 -10.46 -3.13
C SER A 226 10.99 -9.39 -3.21
N PRO A 227 10.74 -8.80 -4.39
CA PRO A 227 9.67 -7.82 -4.54
C PRO A 227 8.30 -8.50 -4.50
N TYR A 228 7.32 -7.81 -3.93
CA TYR A 228 5.98 -8.32 -3.74
C TYR A 228 5.34 -8.74 -5.08
N SER A 229 4.66 -9.88 -5.07
CA SER A 229 3.91 -10.40 -6.21
C SER A 229 2.61 -11.04 -5.74
N TRP A 230 1.49 -10.37 -5.98
CA TRP A 230 0.16 -10.92 -5.69
C TRP A 230 -0.01 -12.32 -6.31
N GLY A 231 -0.37 -13.32 -5.51
CA GLY A 231 -0.53 -14.70 -5.97
C GLY A 231 0.79 -15.47 -6.14
N GLY A 232 1.95 -14.82 -6.03
CA GLY A 232 3.27 -15.45 -6.10
C GLY A 232 3.51 -16.47 -4.99
N GLY A 233 4.56 -17.26 -5.11
CA GLY A 233 5.01 -18.23 -4.10
C GLY A 233 4.23 -19.54 -4.08
N ARG A 234 3.31 -19.74 -5.04
CA ARG A 234 2.45 -20.93 -5.13
C ARG A 234 2.88 -21.93 -6.21
N THR A 235 3.86 -21.57 -7.02
CA THR A 235 4.43 -22.41 -8.08
C THR A 235 5.95 -22.46 -7.95
N ALA A 236 6.57 -23.55 -8.40
CA ALA A 236 8.03 -23.68 -8.43
C ALA A 236 8.71 -22.51 -9.15
N ALA A 237 8.13 -22.04 -10.26
CA ALA A 237 8.64 -20.90 -11.02
C ALA A 237 8.62 -19.60 -10.19
N SER A 238 7.51 -19.28 -9.52
CA SER A 238 7.42 -18.07 -8.68
C SER A 238 8.36 -18.11 -7.47
N ILE A 239 8.52 -19.30 -6.86
CA ILE A 239 9.46 -19.51 -5.74
C ILE A 239 10.91 -19.33 -6.22
N ALA A 240 11.28 -19.92 -7.35
CA ALA A 240 12.62 -19.78 -7.93
C ALA A 240 12.93 -18.32 -8.29
N ALA A 241 11.92 -17.58 -8.78
CA ALA A 241 12.03 -16.16 -9.09
C ALA A 241 11.99 -15.24 -7.85
N ARG A 242 11.86 -15.80 -6.64
CA ARG A 242 11.68 -15.08 -5.36
C ARG A 242 10.54 -14.06 -5.45
N ARG A 243 9.38 -14.55 -5.87
CA ARG A 243 8.13 -13.77 -6.01
C ARG A 243 7.09 -14.40 -5.11
N PHE A 244 6.76 -13.72 -4.02
CA PHE A 244 5.78 -14.17 -3.04
C PHE A 244 4.71 -13.09 -2.84
N ASP A 245 3.58 -13.50 -2.28
CA ASP A 245 2.72 -12.58 -1.55
C ASP A 245 2.85 -12.83 -0.04
N CYS A 246 2.11 -12.10 0.77
CA CYS A 246 2.24 -12.15 2.21
C CYS A 246 2.04 -13.56 2.79
N SER A 247 0.99 -14.29 2.38
CA SER A 247 0.70 -15.60 2.93
C SER A 247 1.61 -16.69 2.37
N SER A 248 1.93 -16.65 1.08
CA SER A 248 2.84 -17.64 0.49
C SER A 248 4.28 -17.46 0.98
N PHE A 249 4.70 -16.23 1.29
CA PHE A 249 5.98 -15.95 1.94
C PHE A 249 6.05 -16.61 3.32
N ILE A 250 5.05 -16.39 4.18
CA ILE A 250 5.01 -16.98 5.53
C ILE A 250 4.96 -18.50 5.45
N HIS A 251 4.13 -19.06 4.55
CA HIS A 251 4.09 -20.50 4.29
C HIS A 251 5.47 -21.04 3.87
N TYR A 252 6.10 -20.40 2.89
CA TYR A 252 7.39 -20.82 2.34
C TYR A 252 8.51 -20.85 3.40
N ILE A 253 8.66 -19.79 4.20
CA ILE A 253 9.74 -19.72 5.19
C ILE A 253 9.56 -20.79 6.29
N TYR A 254 8.32 -21.06 6.70
CA TYR A 254 8.02 -22.11 7.68
C TYR A 254 8.19 -23.52 7.10
N ALA A 255 7.79 -23.73 5.84
CA ALA A 255 8.03 -24.99 5.14
C ALA A 255 9.53 -25.28 5.03
N LYS A 256 10.37 -24.27 4.72
CA LYS A 256 11.84 -24.41 4.72
C LYS A 256 12.41 -24.72 6.12
N ALA A 257 11.70 -24.34 7.17
CA ALA A 257 12.03 -24.68 8.55
C ALA A 257 11.47 -26.05 9.03
N GLY A 258 10.74 -26.77 8.18
CA GLY A 258 10.12 -28.05 8.57
C GLY A 258 8.88 -27.87 9.46
N VAL A 259 8.16 -26.75 9.29
CA VAL A 259 6.86 -26.48 9.93
C VAL A 259 5.79 -26.51 8.83
N ASN A 260 4.79 -27.37 8.99
CA ASN A 260 3.70 -27.53 8.04
C ASN A 260 2.58 -26.53 8.37
N LEU A 261 2.29 -25.61 7.44
CA LEU A 261 1.17 -24.65 7.53
C LEU A 261 0.10 -24.93 6.47
N GLY A 262 -0.06 -26.20 6.09
CA GLY A 262 -1.03 -26.65 5.10
C GLY A 262 -0.52 -26.55 3.66
N SER A 263 -1.47 -26.41 2.73
CA SER A 263 -1.20 -26.36 1.28
C SER A 263 -0.27 -25.21 0.88
N VAL A 264 0.54 -25.40 -0.17
CA VAL A 264 1.34 -24.34 -0.80
C VAL A 264 0.48 -23.17 -1.31
N THR A 265 -0.82 -23.40 -1.53
CA THR A 265 -1.79 -22.38 -1.90
C THR A 265 -2.38 -21.63 -0.71
N ALA A 266 -1.81 -21.79 0.50
CA ALA A 266 -2.25 -21.12 1.71
C ALA A 266 -2.53 -19.62 1.50
N THR A 267 -3.61 -19.18 2.14
CA THR A 267 -4.05 -17.79 2.17
C THR A 267 -3.95 -17.27 3.60
N THR A 268 -4.06 -15.96 3.79
CA THR A 268 -4.18 -15.38 5.13
C THR A 268 -5.33 -15.99 5.93
N TYR A 269 -6.45 -16.33 5.29
CA TYR A 269 -7.60 -16.98 5.91
C TYR A 269 -7.31 -18.41 6.39
N THR A 270 -6.54 -19.20 5.63
CA THR A 270 -6.17 -20.55 6.07
C THR A 270 -5.12 -20.48 7.16
N LEU A 271 -4.11 -19.61 7.00
CA LEU A 271 -3.08 -19.38 8.03
C LEU A 271 -3.68 -18.88 9.36
N ALA A 272 -4.76 -18.09 9.31
CA ALA A 272 -5.47 -17.64 10.50
C ALA A 272 -6.17 -18.77 11.26
N LYS A 273 -6.18 -20.00 10.75
CA LYS A 273 -6.69 -21.22 11.41
C LYS A 273 -5.58 -22.15 11.92
N GLU A 274 -4.33 -21.91 11.53
CA GLU A 274 -3.18 -22.74 11.89
C GLU A 274 -2.74 -22.53 13.34
N GLY A 275 -2.16 -23.57 13.93
CA GLY A 275 -1.59 -23.53 15.27
C GLY A 275 -2.57 -23.11 16.38
N ARG A 276 -2.04 -22.69 17.52
CA ARG A 276 -2.84 -22.27 18.68
C ARG A 276 -3.08 -20.75 18.67
N ALA A 277 -4.31 -20.34 18.96
CA ALA A 277 -4.63 -18.93 19.18
C ALA A 277 -3.89 -18.38 20.40
N VAL A 278 -3.37 -17.15 20.29
CA VAL A 278 -2.63 -16.47 21.36
C VAL A 278 -3.21 -15.07 21.57
N ASN A 279 -3.36 -14.64 22.82
CA ASN A 279 -3.67 -13.25 23.12
C ASN A 279 -2.52 -12.37 22.60
N TYR A 280 -2.82 -11.34 21.82
CA TYR A 280 -1.79 -10.49 21.20
C TYR A 280 -0.78 -9.88 22.19
N LYS A 281 -1.19 -9.67 23.45
CA LYS A 281 -0.28 -9.19 24.52
C LYS A 281 0.80 -10.21 24.88
N ASN A 282 0.57 -11.50 24.58
CA ASN A 282 1.47 -12.63 24.83
C ASN A 282 2.18 -13.12 23.55
N MET A 283 2.19 -12.30 22.50
CA MET A 283 2.83 -12.61 21.24
C MET A 283 4.34 -12.76 21.43
N LYS A 284 4.91 -13.83 20.87
CA LYS A 284 6.33 -14.19 20.96
C LYS A 284 6.94 -14.31 19.58
N ARG A 285 8.26 -14.15 19.50
CA ARG A 285 9.02 -14.32 18.25
C ARG A 285 8.63 -15.64 17.58
N GLY A 286 8.28 -15.59 16.30
CA GLY A 286 7.74 -16.72 15.53
C GLY A 286 6.22 -16.77 15.44
N ASP A 287 5.46 -16.10 16.32
CA ASP A 287 4.01 -16.06 16.14
C ASP A 287 3.67 -15.34 14.84
N ILE A 288 2.69 -15.87 14.09
CA ILE A 288 2.14 -15.18 12.91
C ILE A 288 0.92 -14.38 13.34
N PHE A 289 0.73 -13.21 12.74
CA PHE A 289 -0.35 -12.32 13.12
C PHE A 289 -0.86 -11.52 11.92
N PHE A 290 -2.08 -11.02 12.05
CA PHE A 290 -2.88 -10.61 10.89
C PHE A 290 -3.32 -9.15 10.94
N PHE A 291 -3.70 -8.64 9.78
CA PHE A 291 -4.15 -7.28 9.60
C PHE A 291 -5.46 -7.21 8.81
N ASN A 292 -6.21 -6.13 9.04
CA ASN A 292 -7.38 -5.74 8.28
C ASN A 292 -7.16 -4.34 7.68
N ASP A 293 -7.76 -4.08 6.52
CA ASP A 293 -7.82 -2.74 5.93
C ASP A 293 -9.26 -2.44 5.48
N LYS A 294 -9.69 -1.18 5.63
CA LYS A 294 -11.06 -0.77 5.26
C LYS A 294 -11.38 -0.99 3.78
N LYS A 295 -10.37 -0.96 2.91
CA LYS A 295 -10.51 -1.13 1.46
C LYS A 295 -10.24 -2.56 1.01
N GLU A 296 -9.33 -3.26 1.68
CA GLU A 296 -8.91 -4.62 1.29
C GLU A 296 -9.68 -5.73 2.04
N GLY A 297 -10.34 -5.39 3.16
CA GLY A 297 -11.16 -6.31 3.94
C GLY A 297 -10.43 -6.95 5.13
N ALA A 298 -11.03 -8.02 5.66
CA ALA A 298 -10.48 -8.78 6.77
C ALA A 298 -9.32 -9.66 6.30
N PHE A 299 -8.36 -9.92 7.19
CA PHE A 299 -7.19 -10.77 6.93
C PHE A 299 -6.46 -10.38 5.64
N CYS A 300 -6.33 -9.08 5.34
CA CYS A 300 -5.71 -8.63 4.10
C CYS A 300 -4.18 -8.80 4.10
N HIS A 301 -3.57 -8.98 5.27
CA HIS A 301 -2.13 -9.16 5.39
C HIS A 301 -1.74 -10.06 6.59
N VAL A 302 -0.53 -10.60 6.55
CA VAL A 302 0.07 -11.44 7.60
C VAL A 302 1.56 -11.13 7.75
N GLY A 303 2.08 -11.23 8.97
CA GLY A 303 3.50 -11.13 9.27
C GLY A 303 3.93 -12.16 10.32
N ILE A 304 5.23 -12.42 10.40
CA ILE A 304 5.86 -13.19 11.49
C ILE A 304 6.48 -12.21 12.48
N TYR A 305 6.11 -12.33 13.76
CA TYR A 305 6.60 -11.46 14.81
C TYR A 305 8.07 -11.76 15.13
N LEU A 306 8.89 -10.72 15.21
CA LEU A 306 10.32 -10.82 15.52
C LEU A 306 10.60 -10.52 17.01
N GLY A 307 9.70 -9.79 17.67
CA GLY A 307 9.90 -9.22 19.01
C GLY A 307 9.89 -7.68 18.97
N ARG A 308 9.64 -7.04 20.12
CA ARG A 308 9.67 -5.56 20.29
C ARG A 308 8.80 -4.78 19.29
N GLY A 309 7.65 -5.33 18.88
CA GLY A 309 6.79 -4.70 17.87
C GLY A 309 7.27 -4.86 16.42
N LEU A 310 8.45 -5.46 16.19
CA LEU A 310 9.01 -5.70 14.86
C LEU A 310 8.45 -6.99 14.26
N PHE A 311 8.30 -6.99 12.95
CA PHE A 311 7.83 -8.16 12.21
C PHE A 311 8.39 -8.21 10.80
N LEU A 312 8.57 -9.43 10.30
CA LEU A 312 8.97 -9.71 8.93
C LEU A 312 7.73 -10.06 8.10
N ASN A 313 7.67 -9.56 6.87
CA ASN A 313 6.51 -9.71 6.00
C ASN A 313 6.86 -9.45 4.52
N ASP A 314 5.96 -9.78 3.61
CA ASP A 314 6.04 -9.41 2.20
C ASP A 314 4.83 -8.55 1.81
N SER A 315 5.07 -7.26 1.53
CA SER A 315 4.00 -6.30 1.20
C SER A 315 4.50 -5.19 0.28
N PRO A 316 3.66 -4.66 -0.62
CA PRO A 316 4.00 -3.44 -1.34
C PRO A 316 4.22 -2.22 -0.40
N SER A 317 3.70 -2.28 0.85
CA SER A 317 3.81 -1.19 1.84
C SER A 317 5.07 -1.24 2.71
N THR A 318 5.93 -2.25 2.55
CA THR A 318 7.26 -2.26 3.20
C THR A 318 8.18 -1.25 2.51
N ASP A 319 9.27 -0.84 3.17
CA ASP A 319 10.27 0.05 2.57
C ASP A 319 11.01 -0.59 1.37
N THR A 320 10.93 -1.92 1.25
CA THR A 320 11.50 -2.70 0.14
C THR A 320 10.50 -2.98 -0.99
N HIS A 321 9.22 -2.62 -0.83
CA HIS A 321 8.11 -3.02 -1.71
C HIS A 321 8.02 -4.53 -1.95
N GLY A 322 8.34 -5.28 -0.91
CA GLY A 322 8.44 -6.73 -0.95
C GLY A 322 8.72 -7.30 0.43
N VAL A 323 9.53 -8.36 0.47
CA VAL A 323 10.02 -8.90 1.73
C VAL A 323 10.82 -7.83 2.46
N GLY A 324 10.40 -7.52 3.69
CA GLY A 324 10.96 -6.47 4.51
C GLY A 324 10.53 -6.57 5.97
N ILE A 325 11.25 -5.85 6.82
CA ILE A 325 10.93 -5.73 8.23
C ILE A 325 10.12 -4.44 8.43
N SER A 326 9.15 -4.49 9.32
CA SER A 326 8.27 -3.39 9.65
C SER A 326 8.02 -3.35 11.15
N SER A 327 7.51 -2.23 11.64
CA SER A 327 7.21 -2.04 13.06
C SER A 327 5.73 -1.72 13.29
N LEU A 328 5.17 -2.29 14.35
CA LEU A 328 3.88 -1.91 14.92
C LEU A 328 3.90 -0.53 15.59
N SER A 329 5.07 0.09 15.79
CA SER A 329 5.17 1.50 16.17
C SER A 329 4.84 2.45 15.01
N ASP A 330 4.88 1.97 13.76
CA ASP A 330 4.40 2.75 12.61
C ASP A 330 2.86 2.77 12.58
N PRO A 331 2.21 3.96 12.63
CA PRO A 331 0.76 4.09 12.54
C PRO A 331 0.12 3.48 11.28
N HIS A 332 0.91 3.27 10.21
CA HIS A 332 0.47 2.52 9.04
C HIS A 332 0.04 1.10 9.42
N TRP A 333 0.89 0.41 10.17
CA TRP A 333 0.73 -0.98 10.56
C TRP A 333 -0.12 -1.10 11.81
N ALA A 334 0.10 -0.23 12.80
CA ALA A 334 -0.63 -0.23 14.06
C ALA A 334 -2.14 -0.20 13.86
N ARG A 335 -2.65 0.73 13.02
CA ARG A 335 -4.10 0.88 12.79
C ARG A 335 -4.76 -0.30 12.08
N ARG A 336 -3.97 -1.19 11.48
CA ARG A 336 -4.43 -2.33 10.70
C ARG A 336 -4.28 -3.64 11.44
N PHE A 337 -3.45 -3.68 12.48
CA PHE A 337 -3.28 -4.88 13.27
C PHE A 337 -4.63 -5.30 13.86
N ASN A 338 -5.06 -6.52 13.57
CA ASN A 338 -6.40 -6.98 13.94
C ASN A 338 -6.42 -7.81 15.24
N HIS A 339 -5.29 -7.90 15.93
CA HIS A 339 -5.08 -8.64 17.18
C HIS A 339 -5.24 -10.16 17.09
N VAL A 340 -5.46 -10.73 15.90
CA VAL A 340 -5.43 -12.18 15.70
C VAL A 340 -3.98 -12.64 15.61
N VAL A 341 -3.59 -13.57 16.48
CA VAL A 341 -2.24 -14.13 16.58
C VAL A 341 -2.33 -15.65 16.67
N ARG A 342 -1.47 -16.33 15.90
CA ARG A 342 -1.33 -17.78 15.89
C ARG A 342 0.10 -18.19 16.22
N ARG A 343 0.26 -19.10 17.18
CA ARG A 343 1.52 -19.76 17.49
C ARG A 343 1.57 -21.08 16.75
N VAL A 344 2.48 -21.17 15.79
CA VAL A 344 2.59 -22.28 14.83
C VAL A 344 3.76 -23.21 15.10
N VAL A 345 4.55 -22.93 16.14
CA VAL A 345 5.64 -23.78 16.66
C VAL A 345 5.52 -23.90 18.16
#